data_AF-A0A2P8W060-F1
#
_entry.id   AF-A0A2P8W060-F1
#
_cell.length_a   1.000
_cell.length_b   1.000
_cell.length_c   1.000
_cell.angle_alpha   90.00
_cell.angle_beta   90.00
_cell.angle_gamma   90.00
#
_symmetry.space_group_name_H-M   'P 1'
#
loop_
_entity.id
_entity.type
_entity.pdbx_description
1 polymer ?
#
loop_
_entity_poly.entity_id
_entity_poly.type
_entity_poly.pdbx_seq_one_letter_code
_entity_poly.pdbx_strand_id
1 'polypeptide(L)'
;MSAYVGTRTVASADELRSLLEQQQTEKSCFFLRWPHKVSGFCQTLPPDFPSPEGQLFDSQKELRWKQQGKGYSVLLLSANGAHPDFVPIYDSRNVQIQWDVQVQDAHPYPKTETRFPQGLDYREKDFNIGQRYFTDPETATVHFVALTVS
;
A
#
# COMPACT_ATOMS: atom_id res chain seq x y z
N MET A 1 8.45 -17.02 6.97
CA MET A 1 8.08 -15.83 7.77
C MET A 1 6.60 -15.59 7.55
N SER A 2 5.83 -15.28 8.58
CA SER A 2 4.39 -15.00 8.46
C SER A 2 4.16 -13.57 8.01
N ALA A 3 3.15 -13.38 7.16
CA ALA A 3 2.74 -12.06 6.73
C ALA A 3 2.01 -11.31 7.85
N TYR A 4 2.03 -9.98 7.77
CA TYR A 4 1.51 -9.11 8.79
C TYR A 4 0.58 -8.06 8.18
N VAL A 5 -0.60 -7.91 8.79
CA VAL A 5 -1.53 -6.81 8.53
C VAL A 5 -1.80 -6.08 9.84
N GLY A 6 -1.60 -4.77 9.85
CA GLY A 6 -1.81 -3.96 11.04
C GLY A 6 -2.23 -2.54 10.71
N THR A 7 -2.79 -1.86 11.70
CA THR A 7 -3.27 -0.49 11.57
C THR A 7 -2.64 0.44 12.60
N ARG A 8 -2.55 1.71 12.25
CA ARG A 8 -2.10 2.79 13.12
C ARG A 8 -2.86 4.05 12.76
N THR A 9 -3.13 4.91 13.72
CA THR A 9 -3.58 6.29 13.46
C THR A 9 -2.46 7.26 13.72
N VAL A 10 -2.36 8.30 12.89
CA VAL A 10 -1.43 9.43 13.07
C VAL A 10 -2.24 10.72 13.15
N ALA A 11 -1.82 11.65 13.99
CA ALA A 11 -2.62 12.83 14.33
C ALA A 11 -2.50 13.96 13.29
N SER A 12 -1.46 13.93 12.45
CA SER A 12 -1.13 15.01 11.52
C SER A 12 -0.45 14.51 10.24
N ALA A 13 -0.32 15.42 9.27
CA ALA A 13 0.43 15.17 8.04
C ALA A 13 1.95 15.02 8.29
N ASP A 14 2.48 15.71 9.29
CA ASP A 14 3.92 15.63 9.64
C ASP A 14 4.27 14.28 10.27
N GLU A 15 3.37 13.75 11.11
CA GLU A 15 3.50 12.39 11.64
C GLU A 15 3.40 11.34 10.52
N LEU A 16 2.47 11.53 9.57
CA LEU A 16 2.39 10.66 8.39
C LEU A 16 3.67 10.72 7.57
N ARG A 17 4.21 11.92 7.30
CA ARG A 17 5.47 12.09 6.58
C ARG A 17 6.61 11.35 7.27
N SER A 18 6.75 11.54 8.59
CA SER A 18 7.78 10.88 9.39
C SER A 18 7.66 9.36 9.32
N LEU A 19 6.42 8.82 9.38
CA LEU A 19 6.17 7.39 9.22
C LEU A 19 6.55 6.89 7.82
N LEU A 20 6.21 7.61 6.76
CA LEU A 20 6.56 7.24 5.39
C LEU A 20 8.08 7.28 5.18
N GLU A 21 8.78 8.28 5.72
CA GLU A 21 10.23 8.40 5.65
C GLU A 21 10.96 7.26 6.39
N GLN A 22 10.40 6.78 7.51
CA GLN A 22 10.94 5.63 8.24
C GLN A 22 10.73 4.30 7.49
N GLN A 23 9.68 4.20 6.69
CA GLN A 23 9.28 2.96 6.03
C GLN A 23 9.74 2.86 4.57
N GLN A 24 10.04 3.98 3.92
CA GLN A 24 10.50 4.00 2.54
C GLN A 24 11.88 3.34 2.39
N THR A 25 12.10 2.76 1.22
CA THR A 25 13.38 2.22 0.77
C THR A 25 13.72 2.84 -0.58
N GLU A 26 14.93 2.61 -1.08
CA GLU A 26 15.35 3.10 -2.40
C GLU A 26 14.46 2.60 -3.55
N LYS A 27 13.81 1.44 -3.37
CA LYS A 27 12.91 0.82 -4.36
C LYS A 27 11.44 1.12 -4.12
N SER A 28 11.13 1.99 -3.17
CA SER A 28 9.76 2.32 -2.85
C SER A 28 9.11 3.17 -3.94
N CYS A 29 7.80 2.96 -4.10
CA CYS A 29 6.95 3.75 -4.99
C CYS A 29 5.80 4.37 -4.19
N PHE A 30 5.51 5.63 -4.49
CA PHE A 30 4.39 6.39 -3.99
C PHE A 30 3.30 6.47 -5.06
N PHE A 31 2.05 6.45 -4.61
CA PHE A 31 0.88 6.74 -5.43
C PHE A 31 -0.16 7.50 -4.61
N LEU A 32 -0.30 8.79 -4.86
CA LEU A 32 -1.16 9.71 -4.12
C LEU A 32 -2.46 9.96 -4.89
N ARG A 33 -3.56 10.10 -4.15
CA ARG A 33 -4.93 10.22 -4.68
C ARG A 33 -5.66 11.40 -4.05
N TRP A 34 -6.22 12.26 -4.90
CA TRP A 34 -7.15 13.33 -4.56
C TRP A 34 -8.48 13.10 -5.28
N PRO A 35 -9.57 13.76 -4.86
CA PRO A 35 -10.87 13.63 -5.54
C PRO A 35 -10.84 13.98 -7.04
N HIS A 36 -9.89 14.82 -7.48
CA HIS A 36 -9.83 15.36 -8.84
C HIS A 36 -8.58 14.93 -9.62
N LYS A 37 -7.62 14.22 -9.01
CA LYS A 37 -6.37 13.82 -9.66
C LYS A 37 -5.65 12.70 -8.93
N VAL A 38 -4.66 12.11 -9.59
CA VAL A 38 -3.68 11.17 -9.01
C VAL A 38 -2.27 11.64 -9.36
N SER A 39 -1.27 11.27 -8.54
CA SER A 39 0.13 11.63 -8.81
C SER A 39 0.77 10.81 -9.92
N GLY A 40 0.21 9.64 -10.25
CA GLY A 40 0.95 8.59 -10.94
C GLY A 40 1.93 7.89 -9.98
N PHE A 41 2.77 7.00 -10.53
CA PHE A 41 3.78 6.26 -9.77
C PHE A 41 5.05 7.10 -9.61
N CYS A 42 5.38 7.48 -8.37
CA CYS A 42 6.52 8.35 -8.06
C CYS A 42 7.54 7.61 -7.18
N GLN A 43 8.84 7.73 -7.44
CA GLN A 43 9.86 7.13 -6.56
C GLN A 43 10.12 7.95 -5.30
N THR A 44 9.85 9.25 -5.36
CA THR A 44 9.98 10.18 -4.24
C THR A 44 8.61 10.69 -3.84
N LEU A 45 8.45 11.05 -2.57
CA LEU A 45 7.23 11.65 -2.07
C LEU A 45 6.91 12.94 -2.85
N PRO A 46 5.74 13.04 -3.52
CA PRO A 46 5.40 14.22 -4.31
C PRO A 46 5.30 15.51 -3.48
N PRO A 47 5.62 16.68 -4.06
CA PRO A 47 5.64 17.96 -3.33
C PRO A 47 4.25 18.45 -2.89
N ASP A 48 3.19 17.95 -3.53
CA ASP A 48 1.79 18.24 -3.19
C ASP A 48 1.25 17.36 -2.05
N PHE A 49 2.10 16.56 -1.40
CA PHE A 49 1.77 15.85 -0.17
C PHE A 49 1.39 16.83 0.97
N PRO A 50 0.40 16.49 1.82
CA PRO A 50 -0.33 15.23 1.87
C PRO A 50 -1.54 15.18 0.93
N SER A 51 -1.79 13.99 0.39
CA SER A 51 -3.05 13.66 -0.26
C SER A 51 -4.05 13.05 0.73
N PRO A 52 -5.38 13.23 0.53
CA PRO A 52 -6.40 12.59 1.37
C PRO A 52 -6.28 11.08 1.43
N GLU A 53 -5.90 10.44 0.33
CA GLU A 53 -5.59 9.02 0.26
C GLU A 53 -4.28 8.80 -0.49
N GLY A 54 -3.58 7.73 -0.16
CA GLY A 54 -2.40 7.35 -0.92
C GLY A 54 -1.78 6.08 -0.39
N GLN A 55 -0.72 5.66 -1.08
CA GLN A 55 0.03 4.49 -0.70
C GLN A 55 1.51 4.63 -1.01
N LEU A 56 2.31 3.94 -0.21
CA LEU A 56 3.74 3.73 -0.32
C LEU A 56 3.94 2.22 -0.38
N PHE A 57 4.60 1.70 -1.41
CA PHE A 57 4.78 0.26 -1.55
C PHE A 57 6.14 -0.09 -2.15
N ASP A 58 6.62 -1.28 -1.80
CA ASP A 58 7.84 -1.90 -2.32
C ASP A 58 7.61 -3.42 -2.46
N SER A 59 8.67 -4.17 -2.77
CA SER A 59 8.60 -5.64 -2.90
C SER A 59 8.13 -6.37 -1.63
N GLN A 60 8.25 -5.75 -0.46
CA GLN A 60 8.05 -6.35 0.86
C GLN A 60 6.82 -5.84 1.59
N LYS A 61 6.38 -4.60 1.34
CA LYS A 61 5.26 -4.01 2.08
C LYS A 61 4.52 -2.92 1.30
N GLU A 62 3.29 -2.68 1.71
CA GLU A 62 2.51 -1.51 1.34
C GLU A 62 1.96 -0.82 2.59
N LEU A 63 2.11 0.49 2.67
CA LEU A 63 1.38 1.35 3.58
C LEU A 63 0.32 2.10 2.79
N ARG A 64 -0.94 2.04 3.25
CA ARG A 64 -2.06 2.85 2.74
C ARG A 64 -2.48 3.82 3.80
N TRP A 65 -2.71 5.08 3.43
CA TRP A 65 -3.32 6.05 4.33
C TRP A 65 -4.62 6.59 3.78
N LYS A 66 -5.49 6.98 4.70
CA LYS A 66 -6.73 7.71 4.43
C LYS A 66 -6.96 8.76 5.51
N GLN A 67 -7.24 9.99 5.09
CA GLN A 67 -7.51 11.10 5.99
C GLN A 67 -8.80 10.86 6.78
N GLN A 68 -8.73 11.11 8.09
CA GLN A 68 -9.83 10.98 9.05
C GLN A 68 -9.84 12.23 9.93
N GLY A 69 -10.70 13.19 9.58
CA GLY A 69 -10.73 14.50 10.22
C GLY A 69 -9.39 15.23 10.07
N LYS A 70 -8.71 15.50 11.19
CA LYS A 70 -7.40 16.17 11.22
C LYS A 70 -6.21 15.21 11.03
N GLY A 71 -6.41 13.91 11.24
CA GLY A 71 -5.36 12.90 11.18
C GLY A 71 -5.54 11.92 10.01
N TYR A 72 -4.86 10.78 10.10
CA TYR A 72 -4.91 9.72 9.11
C TYR A 72 -5.01 8.35 9.78
N SER A 73 -5.82 7.46 9.19
CA SER A 73 -5.72 6.02 9.43
C SER A 73 -4.74 5.42 8.44
N VAL A 74 -3.82 4.60 8.94
CA VAL A 74 -2.77 3.93 8.17
C VAL A 74 -2.93 2.43 8.30
N LEU A 75 -2.93 1.72 7.17
CA LEU A 75 -2.94 0.27 7.07
C LEU A 75 -1.57 -0.17 6.53
N LEU A 76 -0.92 -1.11 7.21
CA LEU A 76 0.29 -1.77 6.78
C LEU A 76 -0.02 -3.20 6.30
N LEU A 77 0.46 -3.54 5.11
CA LEU A 77 0.38 -4.85 4.48
C LEU A 77 1.82 -5.33 4.22
N SER A 78 2.37 -6.20 5.07
CA SER A 78 3.76 -6.64 5.03
C SER A 78 3.87 -8.14 4.77
N ALA A 79 4.82 -8.55 3.92
CA ALA A 79 5.15 -9.96 3.71
C ALA A 79 6.04 -10.50 4.85
N ASN A 80 6.53 -9.59 5.69
CA ASN A 80 7.41 -9.87 6.81
C ASN A 80 6.65 -9.72 8.13
N GLY A 81 7.25 -10.23 9.21
CA GLY A 81 6.63 -10.39 10.52
C GLY A 81 6.26 -9.08 11.24
N ALA A 82 6.00 -9.21 12.54
CA ALA A 82 5.38 -8.16 13.35
C ALA A 82 6.07 -6.78 13.25
N HIS A 83 5.25 -5.75 13.18
CA HIS A 83 5.66 -4.35 13.26
C HIS A 83 5.14 -3.75 14.58
N PRO A 84 6.02 -3.46 15.57
CA PRO A 84 5.60 -3.02 16.92
C PRO A 84 4.77 -1.73 16.93
N ASP A 85 4.96 -0.87 15.94
CA ASP A 85 4.26 0.41 15.84
C ASP A 85 2.82 0.29 15.28
N PHE A 86 2.40 -0.92 14.92
CA PHE A 86 1.09 -1.18 14.34
C PHE A 86 0.32 -2.16 15.22
N VAL A 87 -0.99 -1.92 15.34
CA VAL A 87 -1.91 -2.83 15.99
C VAL A 87 -2.34 -3.90 14.98
N PRO A 88 -2.07 -5.20 15.21
CA PRO A 88 -2.45 -6.24 14.27
C PRO A 88 -3.98 -6.37 14.15
N ILE A 89 -4.43 -6.98 13.05
CA ILE A 89 -5.84 -7.33 12.87
C ILE A 89 -6.15 -8.66 13.58
N TYR A 90 -7.26 -8.68 14.32
CA TYR A 90 -7.78 -9.83 15.05
C TYR A 90 -9.10 -10.30 14.43
N ASP A 91 -9.37 -11.59 14.55
CA ASP A 91 -10.66 -12.19 14.17
C ASP A 91 -11.77 -11.89 15.19
N SER A 92 -12.97 -12.41 14.95
CA SER A 92 -14.13 -12.26 15.84
C SER A 92 -13.95 -12.91 17.23
N ARG A 93 -12.95 -13.79 17.39
CA ARG A 93 -12.59 -14.46 18.64
C ARG A 93 -11.42 -13.75 19.36
N ASN A 94 -11.01 -12.58 18.85
CA ASN A 94 -9.88 -11.80 19.34
C ASN A 94 -8.52 -12.53 19.23
N VAL A 95 -8.38 -13.37 18.21
CA VAL A 95 -7.13 -14.07 17.86
C VAL A 95 -6.49 -13.36 16.66
N GLN A 96 -5.18 -13.11 16.72
CA GLN A 96 -4.47 -12.47 15.63
C GLN A 96 -4.51 -13.37 14.38
N ILE A 97 -5.00 -12.82 13.27
CA ILE A 97 -5.09 -13.55 12.00
C ILE A 97 -3.68 -13.82 11.48
N GLN A 98 -3.40 -15.08 11.15
CA GLN A 98 -2.18 -15.50 10.46
C GLN A 98 -2.44 -15.47 8.96
N TRP A 99 -1.91 -14.48 8.26
CA TRP A 99 -2.22 -14.27 6.84
C TRP A 99 -1.40 -15.18 5.94
N ASP A 100 -2.07 -15.85 5.01
CA ASP A 100 -1.45 -16.49 3.86
C ASP A 100 -1.23 -15.45 2.75
N VAL A 101 -0.03 -15.45 2.17
CA VAL A 101 0.34 -14.49 1.14
C VAL A 101 0.71 -15.16 -0.18
N GLN A 102 0.10 -14.67 -1.25
CA GLN A 102 0.43 -15.04 -2.62
C GLN A 102 0.74 -13.79 -3.44
N VAL A 103 1.84 -13.80 -4.18
CA VAL A 103 2.21 -12.75 -5.13
C VAL A 103 1.85 -13.20 -6.54
N GLN A 104 1.24 -12.30 -7.32
CA GLN A 104 0.98 -12.50 -8.75
C GLN A 104 1.43 -11.27 -9.53
N ASP A 105 1.98 -11.48 -10.71
CA ASP A 105 2.35 -10.38 -11.61
C ASP A 105 1.09 -9.68 -12.10
N ALA A 106 1.11 -8.35 -12.09
CA ALA A 106 0.02 -7.53 -12.61
C ALA A 106 0.49 -6.94 -13.93
N HIS A 107 0.30 -7.68 -15.02
CA HIS A 107 0.76 -7.24 -16.34
C HIS A 107 0.12 -5.88 -16.71
N PRO A 108 0.94 -4.84 -16.95
CA PRO A 108 0.42 -3.57 -17.45
C PRO A 108 -0.14 -3.78 -18.86
N TYR A 109 -1.28 -3.16 -19.15
CA TYR A 109 -1.92 -3.30 -20.45
C TYR A 109 -1.16 -2.54 -21.57
N PRO A 110 -1.27 -2.98 -22.84
CA PRO A 110 -0.65 -2.30 -23.98
C PRO A 110 -1.14 -0.84 -24.14
N LYS A 111 -0.38 0.04 -24.82
CA LYS A 111 -0.76 1.46 -25.10
C LYS A 111 -2.06 1.58 -25.92
N THR A 112 -2.36 0.55 -26.70
CA THR A 112 -3.57 0.46 -27.52
C THR A 112 -4.80 0.14 -26.69
N GLU A 113 -4.64 -0.15 -25.40
CA GLU A 113 -5.72 -0.42 -24.48
C GLU A 113 -6.46 0.87 -24.10
N THR A 114 -7.70 1.00 -24.55
CA THR A 114 -8.53 2.18 -24.32
C THR A 114 -9.37 2.10 -23.05
N ARG A 115 -9.37 0.94 -22.35
CA ARG A 115 -10.12 0.72 -21.11
C ARG A 115 -9.54 1.44 -19.87
N PHE A 116 -8.29 1.93 -19.94
CA PHE A 116 -7.65 2.63 -18.83
C PHE A 116 -7.64 4.15 -19.03
N PRO A 117 -7.67 4.95 -17.94
CA PRO A 117 -7.60 6.40 -18.03
C PRO A 117 -6.37 6.85 -18.81
N GLN A 118 -6.60 7.69 -19.81
CA GLN A 118 -5.52 8.30 -20.59
C GLN A 118 -4.74 9.27 -19.69
N GLY A 119 -3.40 9.15 -19.65
CA GLY A 119 -2.52 10.06 -18.91
C GLY A 119 -1.72 9.46 -17.76
N LEU A 120 -1.94 8.20 -17.41
CA LEU A 120 -1.00 7.46 -16.56
C LEU A 120 0.13 6.91 -17.45
N ASP A 121 1.29 7.56 -17.45
CA ASP A 121 2.44 7.04 -18.18
C ASP A 121 3.12 5.93 -17.36
N TYR A 122 2.81 4.68 -17.70
CA TYR A 122 3.39 3.49 -17.07
C TYR A 122 4.83 3.21 -17.54
N ARG A 123 5.43 4.05 -18.40
CA ARG A 123 6.61 3.67 -19.21
C ARG A 123 7.89 4.47 -19.02
N GLU A 124 7.95 5.49 -18.17
CA GLU A 124 9.25 6.15 -17.96
C GLU A 124 10.26 5.23 -17.25
N LYS A 125 9.80 4.12 -16.61
CA LYS A 125 10.65 3.06 -16.06
C LYS A 125 9.94 1.71 -16.16
N ASP A 126 10.71 0.63 -16.28
CA ASP A 126 10.29 -0.78 -16.21
C ASP A 126 9.70 -1.13 -14.84
N PHE A 127 8.58 -0.49 -14.46
CA PHE A 127 7.87 -0.80 -13.23
C PHE A 127 7.10 -2.11 -13.42
N ASN A 128 7.73 -3.21 -13.04
CA ASN A 128 7.06 -4.51 -12.97
C ASN A 128 6.20 -4.55 -11.71
N ILE A 129 4.96 -4.06 -11.85
CA ILE A 129 3.96 -4.02 -10.80
C ILE A 129 3.36 -5.41 -10.64
N GLY A 130 3.26 -5.87 -9.40
CA GLY A 130 2.52 -7.06 -9.02
C GLY A 130 1.41 -6.75 -8.03
N GLN A 131 0.65 -7.79 -7.71
CA GLN A 131 -0.33 -7.80 -6.63
C GLN A 131 0.04 -8.88 -5.62
N ARG A 132 -0.19 -8.59 -4.35
CA ARG A 132 0.04 -9.50 -3.24
C ARG A 132 -1.24 -9.63 -2.43
N TYR A 133 -1.79 -10.83 -2.41
CA TYR A 133 -3.05 -11.16 -1.76
C TYR A 133 -2.78 -11.61 -0.32
N PHE A 134 -3.55 -11.08 0.63
CA PHE A 134 -3.57 -11.48 2.03
C PHE A 134 -4.87 -12.24 2.28
N THR A 135 -4.73 -13.54 2.44
CA THR A 135 -5.84 -14.49 2.56
C THR A 135 -5.95 -14.95 4.01
N ASP A 136 -7.16 -14.96 4.53
CA ASP A 136 -7.46 -15.63 5.80
C ASP A 136 -7.49 -17.16 5.54
N PRO A 137 -6.59 -17.94 6.16
CA PRO A 137 -6.49 -19.38 5.92
C PRO A 137 -7.70 -20.17 6.42
N GLU A 138 -8.46 -19.65 7.39
CA GLU A 138 -9.64 -20.36 7.92
C GLU A 138 -10.83 -20.25 6.96
N THR A 139 -10.99 -19.11 6.31
CA THR A 139 -12.12 -18.82 5.43
C THR A 139 -11.80 -18.87 3.94
N ALA A 140 -10.51 -19.02 3.58
CA ALA A 140 -9.98 -18.87 2.23
C ALA A 140 -10.36 -17.53 1.56
N THR A 141 -10.70 -16.52 2.36
CA THR A 141 -11.15 -15.21 1.88
C THR A 141 -9.96 -14.28 1.70
N VAL A 142 -9.86 -13.65 0.52
CA VAL A 142 -8.92 -12.55 0.31
C VAL A 142 -9.49 -11.29 0.96
N HIS A 143 -8.85 -10.82 2.03
CA HIS A 143 -9.27 -9.59 2.73
C HIS A 143 -8.56 -8.36 2.20
N PHE A 144 -7.29 -8.50 1.82
CA PHE A 144 -6.49 -7.38 1.32
C PHE A 144 -5.70 -7.79 0.09
N VAL A 145 -5.56 -6.84 -0.83
CA VAL A 145 -4.66 -6.93 -1.98
C VAL A 145 -3.72 -5.77 -1.87
N ALA A 146 -2.40 -6.00 -1.87
CA ALA A 146 -1.36 -4.98 -1.90
C ALA A 146 -0.73 -4.88 -3.30
N LEU A 147 -0.29 -3.69 -3.70
CA LEU A 147 0.63 -3.51 -4.82
C LEU A 147 2.04 -3.88 -4.38
N THR A 148 2.82 -4.37 -5.34
CA THR A 148 4.24 -4.66 -5.17
C THR A 148 4.99 -4.22 -6.43
N VAL A 149 6.28 -3.97 -6.29
CA VAL A 149 7.21 -3.71 -7.39
C VAL A 149 8.41 -4.65 -7.25
N SER A 150 8.94 -5.12 -8.39
CA SER A 150 10.13 -5.99 -8.45
C SER A 150 11.36 -5.26 -8.98
#